data_AF-A0A0R0L098-F1
#
_entry.id   AF-A0A0R0L098-F1
#
_cell.length_a   1.000
_cell.length_b   1.000
_cell.length_c   1.000
_cell.angle_alpha   90.00
_cell.angle_beta   90.00
_cell.angle_gamma   90.00
#
_symmetry.space_group_name_H-M   'P 1'
#
loop_
_entity.id
_entity.type
_entity.pdbx_description
1 polymer ?
#
loop_
_entity_poly.entity_id
_entity_poly.type
_entity_poly.pdbx_seq_one_letter_code
_entity_poly.pdbx_strand_id
1 'polypeptide(L)'
;MTKRYWNIILEEMMEVGVHFGHDACDLVFDVASEGKKILNCWYKKRSNDSIALAAIRTRCHYVNKKWLGDMLTNWYTIETQLQKFMDLRMQQKTGTLNSFPKRDVIILKRHLAHLKTYLNSIKYMMELPDIIIMLMNKKNIHPYLTLSY
;
A
#
# COMPACT_ATOMS: atom_id res chain seq x y z
N MET A 1 16.36 -9.21 25.51
CA MET A 1 16.14 -9.14 24.04
C MET A 1 14.65 -8.96 23.81
N THR A 2 14.24 -7.93 23.07
CA THR A 2 12.83 -7.55 22.89
C THR A 2 12.17 -8.34 21.76
N LYS A 3 11.13 -9.12 22.08
CA LYS A 3 10.24 -9.74 21.09
C LYS A 3 9.29 -8.68 20.48
N ARG A 4 8.74 -8.95 19.30
CA ARG A 4 7.67 -8.17 18.63
C ARG A 4 6.66 -9.15 18.01
N TYR A 5 5.35 -8.92 18.16
CA TYR A 5 4.26 -9.90 17.93
C TYR A 5 3.04 -9.29 17.16
N TRP A 6 3.02 -9.13 15.81
CA TRP A 6 2.12 -8.17 15.11
C TRP A 6 0.74 -8.64 14.52
N ASN A 7 -0.37 -7.97 14.86
CA ASN A 7 -1.68 -7.92 14.15
C ASN A 7 -2.37 -6.53 14.26
N ILE A 8 -2.97 -6.08 13.15
CA ILE A 8 -4.40 -5.70 12.97
C ILE A 8 -5.23 -5.12 14.14
N ILE A 9 -5.93 -4.00 13.85
CA ILE A 9 -7.12 -3.48 14.55
C ILE A 9 -8.34 -4.40 14.32
N LEU A 10 -9.00 -4.84 15.39
CA LEU A 10 -9.95 -5.98 15.38
C LEU A 10 -11.22 -5.85 14.53
N GLU A 11 -12.07 -4.83 14.75
CA GLU A 11 -13.51 -4.95 14.43
C GLU A 11 -13.84 -5.02 12.93
N GLU A 12 -13.35 -4.07 12.11
CA GLU A 12 -13.62 -4.07 10.66
C GLU A 12 -12.98 -5.25 9.91
N MET A 13 -12.03 -5.98 10.53
CA MET A 13 -11.34 -7.11 9.89
C MET A 13 -12.08 -8.44 10.04
N MET A 14 -12.88 -8.59 11.10
CA MET A 14 -13.72 -9.78 11.30
C MET A 14 -14.83 -9.88 10.23
N GLU A 15 -15.42 -8.75 9.79
CA GLU A 15 -16.40 -8.72 8.68
C GLU A 15 -15.83 -9.28 7.37
N VAL A 16 -14.51 -9.14 7.14
CA VAL A 16 -13.84 -9.64 5.93
C VAL A 16 -13.62 -11.16 5.98
N GLY A 17 -14.02 -11.83 7.06
CA GLY A 17 -13.84 -13.26 7.29
C GLY A 17 -12.38 -13.61 7.57
N VAL A 18 -11.74 -12.85 8.46
CA VAL A 18 -10.34 -13.05 8.86
C VAL A 18 -10.23 -13.05 10.38
N HIS A 19 -9.94 -14.23 10.93
CA HIS A 19 -9.55 -14.37 12.33
C HIS A 19 -8.04 -14.23 12.44
N PHE A 20 -7.58 -13.30 13.26
CA PHE A 20 -6.23 -13.29 13.79
C PHE A 20 -6.25 -13.70 15.28
N GLY A 21 -5.13 -14.25 15.78
CA GLY A 21 -5.01 -14.70 17.18
C GLY A 21 -4.65 -13.57 18.16
N HIS A 22 -4.99 -13.73 19.44
CA HIS A 22 -4.80 -12.70 20.48
C HIS A 22 -3.35 -12.21 20.59
N ASP A 23 -2.37 -13.13 20.67
CA ASP A 23 -0.93 -12.82 20.85
C ASP A 23 -0.42 -11.71 19.92
N ALA A 24 -1.05 -11.61 18.75
CA ALA A 24 -0.67 -10.64 17.76
C ALA A 24 -1.54 -9.36 17.82
N CYS A 25 -2.81 -9.43 18.28
CA CYS A 25 -3.73 -8.27 18.42
C CYS A 25 -3.11 -7.14 19.25
N ASP A 26 -2.30 -7.50 20.23
CA ASP A 26 -1.70 -6.58 21.19
C ASP A 26 -0.66 -5.64 20.53
N LEU A 27 -0.04 -6.01 19.41
CA LEU A 27 1.14 -5.28 18.94
C LEU A 27 0.95 -4.34 17.75
N VAL A 28 -0.12 -4.36 16.93
CA VAL A 28 -0.43 -3.11 16.18
C VAL A 28 -1.09 -2.09 17.09
N PHE A 29 -1.65 -2.52 18.24
CA PHE A 29 -1.93 -1.58 19.32
C PHE A 29 -0.63 -0.97 19.89
N ASP A 30 0.37 -1.77 20.28
CA ASP A 30 1.69 -1.24 20.71
C ASP A 30 2.36 -0.39 19.62
N VAL A 31 2.40 -0.84 18.36
CA VAL A 31 3.12 -0.21 17.25
C VAL A 31 2.41 1.06 16.75
N ALA A 32 1.08 1.12 16.78
CA ALA A 32 0.36 2.37 16.56
C ALA A 32 0.58 3.34 17.73
N SER A 33 0.68 2.84 18.96
CA SER A 33 1.03 3.63 20.16
C SER A 33 2.47 4.17 20.09
N GLU A 34 3.41 3.41 19.54
CA GLU A 34 4.77 3.86 19.21
C GLU A 34 4.83 4.79 17.98
N GLY A 35 3.72 5.01 17.25
CA GLY A 35 3.65 5.87 16.07
C GLY A 35 4.35 5.31 14.80
N LYS A 36 4.71 4.02 14.81
CA LYS A 36 5.36 3.29 13.72
C LYS A 36 4.45 3.11 12.49
N LYS A 37 5.04 2.79 11.34
CA LYS A 37 4.33 2.74 10.06
C LYS A 37 3.86 1.33 9.72
N ILE A 38 2.56 1.21 9.46
CA ILE A 38 1.88 -0.07 9.19
C ILE A 38 1.34 -0.07 7.76
N LEU A 39 1.69 -1.10 6.98
CA LEU A 39 1.24 -1.26 5.60
C LEU A 39 0.29 -2.45 5.43
N ASN A 40 -0.94 -2.17 5.04
CA ASN A 40 -2.01 -3.16 4.87
C ASN A 40 -2.06 -3.72 3.43
N CYS A 41 -1.56 -4.93 3.19
CA CYS A 41 -1.47 -5.57 1.87
C CYS A 41 -2.49 -6.69 1.69
N TRP A 42 -3.51 -6.48 0.86
CA TRP A 42 -4.67 -7.36 0.77
C TRP A 42 -5.11 -7.62 -0.66
N TYR A 43 -4.99 -8.86 -1.15
CA TYR A 43 -5.42 -9.22 -2.50
C TYR A 43 -6.57 -10.25 -2.49
N LYS A 44 -7.78 -9.73 -2.28
CA LYS A 44 -9.04 -10.49 -2.27
C LYS A 44 -10.05 -9.80 -3.20
N LYS A 45 -10.31 -10.36 -4.39
CA LYS A 45 -11.12 -9.73 -5.47
C LYS A 45 -12.52 -9.28 -5.00
N ARG A 46 -13.13 -9.99 -4.04
CA ARG A 46 -14.46 -9.69 -3.48
C ARG A 46 -14.48 -8.65 -2.34
N SER A 47 -13.33 -8.29 -1.77
CA SER A 47 -13.25 -7.42 -0.57
C SER A 47 -12.43 -6.15 -0.81
N ASN A 48 -12.04 -5.92 -2.07
CA ASN A 48 -11.03 -4.96 -2.49
C ASN A 48 -11.32 -3.52 -2.02
N ASP A 49 -12.60 -3.16 -2.05
CA ASP A 49 -13.06 -1.81 -1.78
C ASP A 49 -13.44 -1.63 -0.29
N SER A 50 -13.93 -2.68 0.38
CA SER A 50 -14.11 -2.72 1.84
C SER A 50 -12.79 -2.44 2.57
N ILE A 51 -11.70 -3.10 2.15
CA ILE A 51 -10.36 -2.89 2.70
C ILE A 51 -9.86 -1.45 2.43
N ALA A 52 -10.18 -0.88 1.26
CA ALA A 52 -9.82 0.50 0.96
C ALA A 52 -10.53 1.49 1.89
N LEU A 53 -11.82 1.26 2.16
CA LEU A 53 -12.61 2.07 3.08
C LEU A 53 -12.09 1.96 4.52
N ALA A 54 -11.83 0.74 5.01
CA ALA A 54 -11.26 0.50 6.34
C ALA A 54 -9.89 1.17 6.52
N ALA A 55 -8.99 1.04 5.54
CA ALA A 55 -7.69 1.71 5.58
C ALA A 55 -7.80 3.24 5.50
N ILE A 56 -8.79 3.79 4.79
CA ILE A 56 -9.07 5.23 4.76
C ILE A 56 -9.63 5.72 6.11
N ARG A 57 -10.53 4.94 6.75
CA ARG A 57 -11.08 5.23 8.08
C ARG A 57 -9.98 5.26 9.16
N THR A 58 -9.15 4.22 9.21
CA THR A 58 -8.02 4.06 10.14
C THR A 58 -6.80 4.94 9.79
N ARG A 59 -6.80 5.61 8.63
CA ARG A 59 -5.69 6.42 8.07
C ARG A 59 -4.40 5.63 7.76
N CYS A 60 -4.43 4.30 7.81
CA CYS A 60 -3.28 3.46 7.49
C CYS A 60 -2.96 3.42 5.99
N HIS A 61 -1.71 3.13 5.64
CA HIS A 61 -1.33 2.85 4.26
C HIS A 61 -1.82 1.45 3.85
N TYR A 62 -2.15 1.27 2.57
CA TYR A 62 -2.61 -0.02 2.06
C TYR A 62 -2.16 -0.33 0.63
N VAL A 63 -2.28 -1.58 0.21
CA VAL A 63 -2.24 -2.04 -1.18
C VAL A 63 -3.35 -3.06 -1.38
N ASN A 64 -4.41 -2.68 -2.11
CA ASN A 64 -5.53 -3.56 -2.45
C ASN A 64 -5.50 -4.09 -3.90
N LYS A 65 -4.70 -3.48 -4.79
CA LYS A 65 -4.50 -3.95 -6.17
C LYS A 65 -3.32 -4.94 -6.21
N LYS A 66 -2.76 -5.23 -7.39
CA LYS A 66 -1.60 -6.14 -7.52
C LYS A 66 -0.43 -5.57 -6.71
N TRP A 67 0.07 -6.32 -5.74
CA TRP A 67 1.34 -6.04 -5.07
C TRP A 67 2.49 -6.17 -6.08
N LEU A 68 3.36 -5.16 -6.14
CA LEU A 68 4.61 -5.27 -6.89
C LEU A 68 5.65 -5.82 -5.92
N GLY A 69 6.20 -7.00 -6.21
CA GLY A 69 7.04 -7.76 -5.27
C GLY A 69 8.17 -6.94 -4.65
N ASP A 70 8.77 -6.08 -5.48
CA ASP A 70 9.98 -5.33 -5.15
C ASP A 70 9.71 -4.03 -4.39
N MET A 71 8.47 -3.78 -3.92
CA MET A 71 8.09 -2.52 -3.26
C MET A 71 8.84 -2.24 -1.96
N LEU A 72 9.33 -3.29 -1.29
CA LEU A 72 10.09 -3.19 -0.04
C LEU A 72 11.60 -3.36 -0.28
N THR A 73 11.98 -4.28 -1.16
CA THR A 73 13.39 -4.56 -1.48
C THR A 73 14.04 -3.46 -2.32
N ASN A 74 13.26 -2.71 -3.09
CA ASN A 74 13.71 -1.61 -3.94
C ASN A 74 12.93 -0.31 -3.64
N TRP A 75 12.88 0.07 -2.36
CA TRP A 75 12.17 1.26 -1.88
C TRP A 75 12.56 2.53 -2.66
N TYR A 76 13.85 2.75 -2.95
CA TYR A 76 14.35 3.88 -3.73
C TYR A 76 13.67 4.02 -5.11
N THR A 77 13.38 2.90 -5.79
CA THR A 77 12.66 2.91 -7.07
C THR A 77 11.15 3.16 -6.90
N ILE A 78 10.57 2.82 -5.74
CA ILE A 78 9.18 3.20 -5.40
C ILE A 78 9.09 4.68 -5.03
N GLU A 79 10.00 5.19 -4.21
CA GLU A 79 10.13 6.61 -3.87
C GLU A 79 10.28 7.47 -5.13
N THR A 80 11.17 7.09 -6.04
CA THR A 80 11.36 7.73 -7.35
C THR A 80 10.06 7.72 -8.19
N GLN A 81 9.23 6.68 -8.09
CA GLN A 81 7.92 6.63 -8.77
C GLN A 81 6.83 7.40 -8.02
N LEU A 82 6.92 7.52 -6.69
CA LEU A 82 6.03 8.32 -5.86
C LEU A 82 6.22 9.81 -6.12
N GLN A 83 7.47 10.27 -6.25
CA GLN A 83 7.81 11.64 -6.67
C GLN A 83 7.20 11.93 -8.05
N LYS A 84 7.50 11.09 -9.06
CA LYS A 84 6.92 11.19 -10.41
C LYS A 84 5.38 11.16 -10.43
N PHE A 85 4.76 10.37 -9.55
CA PHE A 85 3.30 10.35 -9.38
C PHE A 85 2.75 11.68 -8.85
N MET A 86 3.42 12.30 -7.87
CA MET A 86 3.04 13.61 -7.35
C MET A 86 3.25 14.71 -8.39
N ASP A 87 4.38 14.70 -9.11
CA ASP A 87 4.68 15.69 -10.16
C ASP A 87 3.63 15.65 -11.28
N LEU A 88 3.32 14.48 -11.82
CA LEU A 88 2.30 14.31 -12.85
C LEU A 88 0.91 14.70 -12.35
N ARG A 89 0.59 14.43 -11.07
CA ARG A 89 -0.66 14.86 -10.43
C ARG A 89 -0.72 16.38 -10.24
N MET A 90 0.40 17.03 -9.94
CA MET A 90 0.50 18.50 -9.85
C MET A 90 0.40 19.16 -11.23
N GLN A 91 1.10 18.65 -12.24
CA GLN A 91 0.98 19.08 -13.64
C GLN A 91 -0.44 18.90 -14.19
N GLN A 92 -1.17 17.86 -13.74
CA GLN A 92 -2.58 17.68 -14.07
C GLN A 92 -3.46 18.73 -13.38
N LYS A 93 -3.23 19.02 -12.08
CA LYS A 93 -4.01 19.99 -11.30
C LYS A 93 -3.82 21.44 -11.76
N THR A 94 -2.59 21.81 -12.13
CA THR A 94 -2.21 23.14 -12.62
C THR A 94 -2.56 23.37 -14.08
N GLY A 95 -2.90 22.31 -14.83
CA GLY A 95 -3.15 22.39 -16.27
C GLY A 95 -1.89 22.42 -17.13
N THR A 96 -0.66 22.37 -16.55
CA THR A 96 0.61 22.31 -17.28
C THR A 96 0.66 21.17 -18.31
N LEU A 97 -0.03 20.05 -18.05
CA LEU A 97 -0.16 18.97 -19.04
C LEU A 97 -0.78 19.44 -20.37
N ASN A 98 -1.60 20.50 -20.40
CA ASN A 98 -2.25 20.98 -21.61
C ASN A 98 -1.29 21.73 -22.56
N SER A 99 -0.09 22.09 -22.10
CA SER A 99 0.95 22.73 -22.93
C SER A 99 1.70 21.75 -23.83
N PHE A 100 1.55 20.44 -23.62
CA PHE A 100 2.24 19.41 -24.40
C PHE A 100 1.44 18.95 -25.64
N PRO A 101 2.10 18.41 -26.68
CA PRO A 101 1.42 17.81 -27.83
C PRO A 101 0.40 16.74 -27.42
N LYS A 102 -0.74 16.69 -28.14
CA LYS A 102 -1.88 15.79 -27.81
C LYS A 102 -1.48 14.31 -27.63
N ARG A 103 -0.45 13.84 -28.33
CA ARG A 103 0.10 12.47 -28.19
C ARG A 103 0.70 12.25 -26.80
N ASP A 104 1.54 13.17 -26.36
CA ASP A 104 2.26 13.10 -25.08
C ASP A 104 1.29 13.26 -23.91
N VAL A 105 0.28 14.13 -24.05
CA VAL A 105 -0.82 14.27 -23.06
C VAL A 105 -1.57 12.94 -22.85
N ILE A 106 -1.76 12.14 -23.90
CA ILE A 106 -2.39 10.81 -23.79
C ILE A 106 -1.45 9.83 -23.09
N ILE A 107 -0.16 9.84 -23.39
CA ILE A 107 0.87 8.99 -22.75
C ILE A 107 0.98 9.31 -21.26
N LEU A 108 1.11 10.59 -20.90
CA LEU A 108 1.21 11.08 -19.53
C LEU A 108 -0.07 10.78 -18.72
N LYS A 109 -1.26 10.95 -19.31
CA LYS A 109 -2.54 10.55 -18.67
C LYS A 109 -2.65 9.04 -18.46
N ARG A 110 -2.17 8.20 -19.38
CA ARG A 110 -2.10 6.74 -19.21
C ARG A 110 -1.11 6.35 -18.11
N HIS A 111 0.06 6.96 -18.08
CA HIS A 111 1.08 6.72 -17.05
C HIS A 111 0.58 7.14 -15.66
N LEU A 112 -0.03 8.33 -15.54
CA LEU A 112 -0.64 8.81 -14.30
C LEU A 112 -1.79 7.91 -13.84
N ALA A 113 -2.62 7.39 -14.75
CA ALA A 113 -3.67 6.42 -14.40
C ALA A 113 -3.07 5.10 -13.87
N HIS A 114 -1.99 4.60 -14.48
CA HIS A 114 -1.26 3.42 -14.03
C HIS A 114 -0.66 3.63 -12.62
N LEU A 115 0.12 4.70 -12.41
CA LEU A 115 0.69 5.03 -11.10
C LEU A 115 -0.41 5.21 -10.03
N LYS A 116 -1.53 5.87 -10.37
CA LYS A 116 -2.69 6.03 -9.48
C LYS A 116 -3.31 4.70 -9.06
N THR A 117 -3.24 3.65 -9.89
CA THR A 117 -3.79 2.33 -9.55
C THR A 117 -2.99 1.60 -8.46
N TYR A 118 -1.68 1.82 -8.37
CA TYR A 118 -0.80 1.09 -7.44
C TYR A 118 -0.27 1.94 -6.28
N LEU A 119 0.01 3.23 -6.51
CA LEU A 119 0.70 4.09 -5.55
C LEU A 119 -0.24 5.01 -4.74
N ASN A 120 -1.48 5.23 -5.19
CA ASN A 120 -2.41 6.17 -4.52
C ASN A 120 -2.73 5.83 -3.05
N SER A 121 -2.55 4.58 -2.64
CA SER A 121 -2.80 4.06 -1.29
C SER A 121 -1.55 4.03 -0.39
N ILE A 122 -0.36 4.23 -0.96
CA ILE A 122 0.92 4.45 -0.23
C ILE A 122 1.49 5.85 -0.45
N LYS A 123 0.76 6.76 -1.11
CA LYS A 123 1.22 8.10 -1.53
C LYS A 123 1.66 9.06 -0.40
N TYR A 124 1.45 8.68 0.85
CA TYR A 124 1.85 9.45 2.04
C TYR A 124 2.94 8.75 2.86
N MET A 125 3.43 7.61 2.37
CA MET A 125 4.47 6.81 3.00
C MET A 125 5.83 7.35 2.55
N MET A 126 6.57 7.96 3.48
CA MET A 126 7.87 8.60 3.22
C MET A 126 9.06 7.67 3.50
N GLU A 127 8.83 6.61 4.26
CA GLU A 127 9.82 5.66 4.77
C GLU A 127 9.32 4.22 4.59
N LEU A 128 10.19 3.23 4.74
CA LEU A 128 9.77 1.83 4.75
C LEU A 128 8.80 1.56 5.93
N PRO A 129 7.74 0.76 5.72
CA PRO A 129 6.85 0.39 6.83
C PRO A 129 7.60 -0.50 7.81
N ASP A 130 7.49 -0.20 9.11
CA ASP A 130 8.05 -1.04 10.17
C ASP A 130 7.56 -2.49 10.05
N ILE A 131 6.26 -2.66 9.81
CA ILE A 131 5.59 -3.96 9.64
C ILE A 131 4.57 -3.91 8.50
N ILE A 132 4.49 -5.02 7.77
CA ILE A 132 3.53 -5.25 6.70
C ILE A 132 2.54 -6.33 7.13
N ILE A 133 1.26 -6.03 7.01
CA ILE A 133 0.15 -6.96 7.24
C ILE A 133 -0.23 -7.55 5.89
N MET A 134 -0.13 -8.87 5.72
CA MET A 134 -0.38 -9.52 4.42
C MET A 134 -1.54 -10.50 4.47
N LEU A 135 -2.59 -10.22 3.68
CA LEU A 135 -3.65 -11.19 3.37
C LEU A 135 -3.81 -11.37 1.86
N MET A 136 -2.99 -12.26 1.31
CA MET A 136 -3.05 -12.66 -0.09
C MET A 136 -2.75 -14.16 -0.23
N ASN A 137 -3.45 -14.82 -1.15
CA ASN A 137 -3.14 -16.22 -1.49
C ASN A 137 -1.72 -16.29 -2.07
N LYS A 138 -0.92 -17.28 -1.65
CA LYS A 138 0.48 -17.52 -2.07
C LYS A 138 0.73 -17.38 -3.58
N LYS A 139 -0.26 -17.71 -4.43
CA LYS A 139 -0.20 -17.52 -5.89
C LYS A 139 -0.07 -16.05 -6.37
N ASN A 140 -0.30 -15.07 -5.50
CA ASN A 140 -0.18 -13.64 -5.78
C ASN A 140 1.03 -12.99 -5.08
N ILE A 141 1.72 -13.73 -4.19
CA ILE A 141 3.00 -13.33 -3.65
C ILE A 141 4.03 -13.47 -4.79
N HIS A 142 4.89 -12.46 -4.97
CA HIS A 142 5.94 -12.55 -5.97
C HIS A 142 6.98 -13.60 -5.55
N PRO A 143 7.50 -14.47 -6.44
CA PRO A 143 8.35 -15.58 -6.03
C PRO A 143 9.60 -15.16 -5.23
N TYR A 144 10.14 -13.96 -5.47
CA TYR A 144 11.27 -13.41 -4.71
C TYR A 144 10.95 -13.07 -3.24
N LEU A 145 9.67 -13.01 -2.85
CA LEU A 145 9.22 -12.92 -1.44
C LEU A 145 8.93 -14.31 -0.82
N THR A 146 9.35 -15.40 -1.50
CA THR A 146 9.15 -16.79 -1.05
C THR A 146 10.48 -17.54 -0.89
N LEU A 147 11.60 -16.82 -0.71
CA LEU A 147 12.95 -17.37 -0.56
C LEU A 147 13.64 -16.68 0.63
N SER A 148 14.13 -17.48 1.58
CA SER A 148 14.69 -17.07 2.89
C SER A 148 13.62 -16.47 3.84
N TYR A 149 13.32 -17.05 5.01
CA TYR A 149 13.78 -18.30 5.63
C TYR A 149 12.57 -19.20 5.97
#